data_AF-A0A4U9DD37-F1
#
_entry.id   AF-A0A4U9DD37-F1
#
_cell.length_a   1.000
_cell.length_b   1.000
_cell.length_c   1.000
_cell.angle_alpha   90.00
_cell.angle_beta   90.00
_cell.angle_gamma   90.00
#
_symmetry.space_group_name_H-M   'P 1'
#
loop_
_entity.id
_entity.type
_entity.pdbx_description
1 polymer ?
#
loop_
_entity_poly.entity_id
_entity_poly.type
_entity_poly.pdbx_seq_one_letter_code
_entity_poly.pdbx_strand_id
1 'polypeptide(L)'
;MQQLDERLKGQYASLSPQEQRVADFIFDHFDDLISYNSAELAQLSGVSKATVSRLFKRLGYEKYKDMRDELRTLRQSGMPLTDNRDAVQGKHAAGAPL
;
A
#
# COMPACT_ATOMS: atom_id res chain seq x y z
N MET A 1 -11.37 -4.24 11.83
CA MET A 1 -9.94 -4.09 11.48
C MET A 1 -9.81 -2.78 10.74
N GLN A 2 -8.82 -1.93 11.07
CA GLN A 2 -8.59 -0.71 10.30
C GLN A 2 -7.80 -1.04 9.04
N GLN A 3 -8.14 -0.40 7.93
CA GLN A 3 -7.50 -0.62 6.63
C GLN A 3 -6.09 -0.01 6.63
N LEU A 4 -5.24 -0.52 5.72
CA LEU A 4 -3.87 -0.04 5.59
C LEU A 4 -3.82 1.47 5.27
N ASP A 5 -4.76 1.99 4.48
CA ASP A 5 -4.80 3.41 4.13
C ASP A 5 -5.12 4.30 5.35
N GLU A 6 -6.08 3.92 6.20
CA GLU A 6 -6.39 4.63 7.44
C GLU A 6 -5.19 4.66 8.39
N ARG A 7 -4.53 3.51 8.56
CA ARG A 7 -3.31 3.39 9.40
C ARG A 7 -2.19 4.28 8.86
N LEU A 8 -2.01 4.28 7.54
CA LEU A 8 -0.98 5.07 6.88
C LEU A 8 -1.27 6.56 7.04
N LYS A 9 -2.51 7.01 6.80
CA LYS A 9 -2.94 8.41 6.99
C LYS A 9 -2.76 8.86 8.44
N GLY A 10 -3.16 8.04 9.41
CA GLY A 10 -3.03 8.35 10.83
C GLY A 10 -1.57 8.54 11.28
N GLN A 11 -0.64 7.79 10.68
CA GLN A 11 0.78 7.88 11.00
C GLN A 11 1.55 8.87 10.11
N TYR A 12 0.98 9.28 8.97
CA TYR A 12 1.65 10.09 7.94
C TYR A 12 2.30 11.36 8.48
N ALA A 13 1.59 12.08 9.36
CA ALA A 13 2.09 13.30 9.99
C ALA A 13 3.33 13.08 10.88
N SER A 14 3.54 11.85 11.36
CA SER A 14 4.70 11.44 12.18
C SER A 14 5.81 10.75 11.38
N LEU A 15 5.65 10.60 10.07
CA LEU A 15 6.64 9.99 9.19
C LEU A 15 7.75 10.97 8.85
N SER A 16 8.96 10.45 8.69
CA SER A 16 10.10 11.21 8.14
C SER A 16 9.86 11.56 6.66
N PRO A 17 10.52 12.57 6.08
CA PRO A 17 10.34 12.92 4.66
C PRO A 17 10.57 11.75 3.68
N GLN A 18 11.49 10.84 4.02
CA GLN A 18 11.71 9.63 3.21
C GLN A 18 10.59 8.58 3.39
N GLU A 19 10.02 8.48 4.59
CA GLU A 19 8.90 7.57 4.84
C GLU A 19 7.62 8.10 4.19
N GLN A 20 7.41 9.43 4.20
CA GLN A 20 6.33 10.11 3.49
C GLN A 20 6.38 9.82 2.00
N ARG A 21 7.56 9.87 1.35
CA ARG A 21 7.69 9.49 -0.08
C ARG A 21 7.19 8.08 -0.38
N VAL A 22 7.48 7.12 0.50
CA VAL A 22 6.96 5.74 0.35
C VAL A 22 5.45 5.72 0.56
N ALA A 23 4.95 6.45 1.55
CA ALA A 23 3.52 6.54 1.79
C ALA A 23 2.77 7.19 0.63
N ASP A 24 3.31 8.25 0.02
CA ASP A 24 2.77 8.92 -1.16
C ASP A 24 2.70 7.96 -2.35
N PHE A 25 3.79 7.23 -2.59
CA PHE A 25 3.82 6.20 -3.61
C PHE A 25 2.76 5.10 -3.37
N ILE A 26 2.59 4.70 -2.10
CA ILE A 26 1.55 3.72 -1.72
C ILE A 26 0.15 4.28 -1.99
N PHE A 27 -0.12 5.56 -1.71
CA PHE A 27 -1.42 6.17 -1.99
C PHE A 27 -1.70 6.28 -3.49
N ASP A 28 -0.69 6.62 -4.30
CA ASP A 28 -0.83 6.75 -5.76
C ASP A 28 -0.99 5.39 -6.45
N HIS A 29 -0.32 4.35 -5.94
CA HIS A 29 -0.31 3.00 -6.52
C HIS A 29 -0.93 1.93 -5.62
N PHE A 30 -1.98 2.29 -4.86
CA PHE A 30 -2.54 1.40 -3.84
C PHE A 30 -3.13 0.10 -4.43
N ASP A 31 -3.83 0.21 -5.56
CA ASP A 31 -4.41 -0.94 -6.28
C ASP A 31 -3.35 -1.92 -6.78
N ASP A 32 -2.18 -1.41 -7.16
CA ASP A 32 -1.05 -2.20 -7.67
C ASP A 32 -0.07 -2.60 -6.56
N LEU A 33 -0.31 -2.20 -5.30
CA LEU A 33 0.65 -2.40 -4.22
C LEU A 33 0.99 -3.87 -3.99
N ILE A 34 0.03 -4.77 -4.23
CA ILE A 34 0.21 -6.22 -4.14
C ILE A 34 1.16 -6.81 -5.19
N SER A 35 1.38 -6.08 -6.29
CA SER A 35 2.24 -6.48 -7.41
C SER A 35 3.71 -6.21 -7.10
N TYR A 36 4.00 -5.19 -6.28
CA TYR A 36 5.37 -4.82 -5.91
C TYR A 36 5.90 -5.67 -4.75
N ASN A 37 7.23 -5.78 -4.68
CA ASN A 37 7.96 -6.27 -3.52
C ASN A 37 8.65 -5.11 -2.75
N SER A 38 9.18 -5.36 -1.56
CA SER A 38 9.81 -4.31 -0.75
C SER A 38 11.05 -3.67 -1.39
N ALA A 39 11.75 -4.40 -2.27
CA ALA A 39 12.88 -3.86 -3.03
C ALA A 39 12.41 -2.95 -4.17
N GLU A 40 11.37 -3.36 -4.89
CA GLU A 40 10.75 -2.55 -5.95
C GLU A 40 10.14 -1.28 -5.37
N LEU A 41 9.42 -1.37 -4.26
CA LEU A 41 8.90 -0.19 -3.55
C LEU A 41 10.01 0.78 -3.16
N ALA A 42 11.13 0.28 -2.66
CA ALA A 42 12.27 1.11 -2.33
C ALA A 42 12.82 1.82 -3.59
N GLN A 43 12.99 1.07 -4.68
CA GLN A 43 13.47 1.58 -5.96
C GLN A 43 12.52 2.63 -6.55
N LEU A 44 11.23 2.33 -6.63
CA LEU A 44 10.19 3.17 -7.23
C LEU A 44 9.91 4.44 -6.41
N SER A 45 9.94 4.31 -5.08
CA SER A 45 9.78 5.47 -4.17
C SER A 45 11.06 6.30 -4.03
N GLY A 46 12.18 5.85 -4.61
CA GLY A 46 13.48 6.54 -4.49
C GLY A 46 14.05 6.54 -3.08
N VAL A 47 13.82 5.49 -2.30
CA VAL A 47 14.30 5.36 -0.92
C VAL A 47 15.08 4.06 -0.69
N SER A 48 15.73 3.96 0.46
CA SER A 48 16.40 2.73 0.89
C SER A 48 15.40 1.66 1.38
N LYS A 49 15.72 0.37 1.17
CA LYS A 49 14.96 -0.77 1.74
C LYS A 49 14.77 -0.67 3.26
N ALA A 50 15.74 -0.09 3.96
CA ALA A 50 15.66 0.16 5.40
C ALA A 50 14.53 1.14 5.76
N THR A 51 14.33 2.19 4.97
CA THR A 51 13.24 3.16 5.14
C THR A 51 11.89 2.46 4.97
N VAL A 52 11.74 1.67 3.91
CA VAL A 52 10.55 0.85 3.65
C VAL A 52 10.26 -0.06 4.84
N SER A 53 11.26 -0.79 5.33
CA SER A 53 11.11 -1.69 6.48
C SER A 53 10.70 -0.95 7.76
N ARG A 54 11.25 0.24 8.03
CA ARG A 54 10.86 1.06 9.20
C ARG A 54 9.42 1.54 9.12
N LEU A 55 8.98 1.99 7.94
CA LEU A 55 7.60 2.40 7.71
C LEU A 55 6.63 1.25 8.03
N PHE A 56 6.86 0.06 7.47
CA PHE A 56 5.98 -1.08 7.71
C PHE A 56 5.97 -1.54 9.17
N LYS A 57 7.12 -1.51 9.85
CA LYS A 57 7.17 -1.75 11.30
C LYS A 57 6.36 -0.75 12.11
N ARG A 58 6.38 0.54 11.74
CA ARG A 58 5.54 1.57 12.37
C ARG A 58 4.05 1.36 12.13
N LEU A 59 3.67 0.76 11.00
CA LEU A 59 2.30 0.41 10.66
C LEU A 59 1.83 -0.88 11.36
N GLY A 60 2.71 -1.56 12.09
CA GLY A 60 2.40 -2.79 12.82
C GLY A 60 2.72 -4.08 12.05
N TYR A 61 3.39 -4.00 10.90
CA TYR A 61 3.82 -5.18 10.14
C TYR A 61 5.28 -5.51 10.44
N GLU A 62 5.55 -6.75 10.81
CA GLU A 62 6.92 -7.22 11.04
C GLU A 62 7.72 -7.23 9.72
N LYS A 63 7.08 -7.67 8.64
CA LYS A 63 7.65 -7.76 7.30
C LYS A 63 6.64 -7.28 6.25
N TYR A 64 7.16 -6.84 5.11
CA TYR A 64 6.35 -6.46 3.95
C TYR A 64 5.40 -7.57 3.49
N LYS A 65 5.82 -8.84 3.63
CA LYS A 65 5.01 -10.00 3.26
C LYS A 65 3.70 -10.08 4.06
N ASP A 66 3.72 -9.72 5.35
CA ASP A 66 2.53 -9.75 6.21
C ASP A 66 1.48 -8.75 5.70
N MET A 67 1.92 -7.55 5.31
CA MET A 67 1.07 -6.55 4.69
C MET A 67 0.47 -7.03 3.36
N ARG A 68 1.29 -7.66 2.49
CA ARG A 68 0.78 -8.22 1.22
C ARG A 68 -0.27 -9.30 1.43
N ASP A 69 -0.09 -10.14 2.45
CA ASP A 69 -1.02 -11.24 2.76
C ASP A 69 -2.37 -10.68 3.24
N GLU A 70 -2.32 -9.65 4.09
CA GLU A 70 -3.52 -8.91 4.52
C GLU A 70 -4.25 -8.27 3.34
N LEU A 71 -3.53 -7.52 2.47
CA LEU A 71 -4.12 -6.93 1.28
C LEU A 71 -4.68 -7.95 0.29
N ARG A 72 -3.98 -9.07 0.10
CA ARG A 72 -4.46 -10.17 -0.75
C ARG A 72 -5.76 -10.75 -0.19
N THR A 73 -5.83 -10.95 1.11
CA THR A 73 -7.03 -11.45 1.80
C THR A 73 -8.20 -10.48 1.65
N LEU A 74 -7.97 -9.17 1.80
CA LEU A 74 -8.98 -8.13 1.58
C LEU A 74 -9.47 -8.09 0.13
N ARG A 75 -8.56 -8.21 -0.84
CA ARG A 75 -8.95 -8.24 -2.26
C ARG A 75 -9.77 -9.49 -2.60
N GLN A 76 -9.43 -10.63 -1.99
CA GLN A 76 -10.16 -11.89 -2.16
C GLN A 76 -11.51 -11.90 -1.46
N SER A 77 -11.68 -11.16 -0.37
CA SER A 77 -12.96 -11.02 0.33
C SER A 77 -13.93 -10.06 -0.37
N GLY A 78 -13.50 -9.40 -1.45
CA GLY A 78 -14.30 -8.42 -2.19
C GLY A 78 -14.47 -7.10 -1.45
N MET A 79 -13.71 -6.87 -0.37
CA MET A 79 -13.69 -5.60 0.34
C MET A 79 -12.79 -4.60 -0.41
N PRO A 80 -13.19 -3.32 -0.52
CA PRO A 80 -12.32 -2.30 -1.06
C PRO A 80 -11.04 -2.22 -0.21
N LEU A 81 -9.90 -2.02 -0.87
CA LEU A 81 -8.60 -1.95 -0.20
C LEU A 81 -8.35 -0.59 0.46
N THR A 82 -9.18 0.41 0.15
CA THR A 82 -9.13 1.77 0.71
C THR A 82 -10.53 2.22 1.10
N ASP A 83 -10.65 3.05 2.14
CA ASP A 83 -11.93 3.71 2.51
C ASP A 83 -12.30 4.87 1.58
N ASN A 84 -11.69 5.01 0.39
CA ASN A 84 -11.88 6.20 -0.41
C ASN A 84 -13.31 6.29 -0.95
N ARG A 85 -14.17 7.03 -0.24
CA ARG A 85 -15.47 7.55 -0.71
C ARG A 85 -15.36 8.44 -1.95
N ASP A 86 -14.14 8.61 -2.49
CA ASP A 86 -13.79 9.35 -3.70
C ASP A 86 -13.03 8.50 -4.75
N ALA A 87 -13.10 7.17 -4.73
CA ALA A 87 -12.57 6.35 -5.83
C ALA A 87 -13.53 6.36 -7.04
N VAL A 88 -13.76 7.55 -7.60
CA VAL A 88 -14.27 7.71 -8.97
C VAL A 88 -13.11 7.50 -9.94
N GLN A 89 -12.55 6.29 -9.96
CA GLN A 89 -11.64 5.82 -11.00
C GLN A 89 -11.99 4.35 -11.23
N GLY A 90 -13.00 4.04 -12.04
CA GLY A 90 -12.83 4.12 -13.47
C GLY A 90 -12.25 2.81 -14.00
N LYS A 91 -13.11 1.79 -14.14
CA LYS A 91 -13.08 0.80 -15.23
C LYS A 91 -11.70 0.27 -15.63
N HIS A 92 -11.25 -0.80 -14.96
CA HIS A 92 -10.52 -1.88 -15.61
C HIS A 92 -11.45 -3.11 -15.74
N ALA A 93 -12.41 -2.98 -16.65
CA ALA A 93 -12.95 -4.11 -17.37
C ALA A 93 -12.24 -4.16 -18.73
N ALA A 94 -11.26 -5.04 -18.88
CA ALA A 94 -10.80 -5.62 -20.15
C ALA A 94 -9.73 -6.69 -19.82
N GLY A 95 -9.90 -7.98 -20.11
CA GLY A 95 -11.02 -8.64 -20.77
C GLY A 95 -10.90 -10.16 -20.64
N ALA A 96 -12.06 -10.83 -20.67
CA ALA A 96 -12.17 -12.06 -21.44
C ALA A 96 -12.07 -11.65 -22.94
N PRO A 97 -11.47 -12.45 -23.83
CA PRO A 97 -12.07 -13.74 -24.20
C PRO A 97 -11.05 -14.87 -24.47
N LEU A 98 -11.51 -16.12 -24.37
CA LEU A 98 -11.55 -17.10 -25.46
C LEU A 98 -12.66 -18.12 -25.13
#